data_AF-A0A497P282-F1
#
_entry.id   AF-A0A497P282-F1
#
_cell.length_a   1.000
_cell.length_b   1.000
_cell.length_c   1.000
_cell.angle_alpha   90.00
_cell.angle_beta   90.00
_cell.angle_gamma   90.00
#
_symmetry.space_group_name_H-M   'P 1'
#
loop_
_entity.id
_entity.type
_entity.pdbx_description
1 polymer ?
#
loop_
_entity_poly.entity_id
_entity_poly.type
_entity_poly.pdbx_seq_one_letter_code
_entity_poly.pdbx_strand_id
1 'polypeptide(L)' 'MVSAVGVDLAGSPRNWTGLCHLDEMLRCEALKVHRDEEIIDFIEERSPSIVAIDAPLTPPREGYAKSMRECDRV' A
#
# COMPACT_ATOMS: atom_id res chain seq x y z
N MET A 1 -13.34 9.19 15.69
CA MET A 1 -12.64 9.95 14.65
C MET A 1 -12.53 9.04 13.44
N VAL A 2 -13.01 9.51 12.29
CA VAL A 2 -13.00 8.71 11.05
C VAL A 2 -11.81 9.17 10.22
N SER A 3 -10.94 8.25 9.84
CA SER A 3 -9.83 8.52 8.93
C SER A 3 -9.68 7.38 7.94
N ALA A 4 -9.01 7.67 6.82
CA ALA A 4 -8.75 6.69 5.78
C ALA A 4 -7.25 6.59 5.51
N VAL A 5 -6.80 5.40 5.15
CA VAL A 5 -5.49 5.21 4.52
C VAL A 5 -5.69 4.77 3.06
N GLY A 6 -5.01 5.43 2.14
CA GLY A 6 -4.84 4.99 0.76
C GLY A 6 -3.49 4.30 0.58
N VAL A 7 -3.50 3.17 -0.13
CA VAL A 7 -2.31 2.39 -0.50
C VAL A 7 -2.29 2.24 -2.01
N ASP A 8 -1.32 2.88 -2.67
CA ASP A 8 -0.97 2.63 -4.07
C ASP A 8 0.10 1.55 -4.11
N LEU A 9 -0.33 0.29 -4.14
CA LEU A 9 0.50 -0.87 -3.90
C LEU A 9 1.34 -1.20 -5.13
N ALA A 10 2.66 -1.17 -4.98
CA ALA A 10 3.52 -1.67 -6.03
C ALA A 10 3.60 -3.19 -5.96
N GLY A 11 3.33 -3.87 -7.09
CA GLY A 11 3.37 -5.32 -7.15
C GLY A 11 4.72 -5.97 -6.89
N SER A 12 5.82 -5.20 -6.80
CA SER A 12 7.14 -5.68 -6.37
C SER A 12 7.68 -4.79 -5.24
N PRO A 13 8.25 -5.37 -4.17
CA PRO A 13 8.90 -4.60 -3.10
C PRO A 13 10.12 -3.78 -3.56
N ARG A 14 10.63 -4.04 -4.78
CA ARG A 14 11.72 -3.25 -5.39
C ARG A 14 11.26 -1.86 -5.82
N ASN A 15 9.95 -1.67 -5.99
CA ASN A 15 9.34 -0.41 -6.37
C ASN A 15 8.73 0.27 -5.15
N TRP A 16 8.53 1.58 -5.25
CA TRP A 16 7.87 2.36 -4.21
C TRP A 16 6.37 2.05 -4.16
N THR A 17 5.87 1.72 -2.99
CA THR A 17 4.45 1.77 -2.64
C THR A 17 4.14 3.16 -2.09
N GLY A 18 3.08 3.80 -2.58
CA GLY A 18 2.60 5.07 -2.07
C GLY A 18 1.63 4.87 -0.91
N LEU A 19 1.79 5.66 0.15
CA LEU A 19 0.87 5.69 1.30
C LEU A 19 0.36 7.10 1.53
N CYS A 20 -0.91 7.20 1.92
CA CYS A 20 -1.58 8.44 2.27
C CYS A 20 -2.51 8.21 3.45
N HIS A 21 -2.34 8.96 4.54
CA HIS A 21 -3.34 9.07 5.61
C HIS A 21 -4.10 10.38 5.45
N LEU A 22 -5.42 10.29 5.43
CA LEU A 22 -6.32 11.44 5.38
C LEU A 22 -7.22 11.44 6.61
N ASP A 23 -7.11 12.49 7.43
CA ASP A 23 -7.94 12.66 8.61
C ASP A 23 -9.26 13.41 8.33
N GLU A 24 -10.12 13.49 9.34
CA GLU A 24 -11.41 14.19 9.27
C GLU A 24 -11.30 15.71 9.04
N MET A 25 -10.12 16.29 9.25
CA MET A 25 -9.81 17.70 8.98
C MET A 25 -9.21 17.90 7.58
N LEU A 26 -9.19 16.85 6.75
CA LEU A 26 -8.55 16.83 5.43
C LEU A 26 -7.04 17.11 5.48
N ARG A 27 -6.39 16.84 6.61
CA ARG A 27 -4.92 16.86 6.71
C ARG A 27 -4.40 15.56 6.13
N CYS A 28 -3.37 15.70 5.31
CA CYS A 28 -2.77 14.61 4.56
C CYS A 28 -1.33 14.40 5.04
N GLU A 29 -1.02 13.17 5.43
CA GLU A 29 0.35 12.69 5.59
C GLU A 29 0.62 11.65 4.49
N ALA A 30 1.64 11.89 3.67
CA ALA A 30 2.00 10.99 2.58
C ALA A 30 3.47 10.61 2.64
N LEU A 31 3.75 9.35 2.35
CA LEU A 31 5.10 8.81 2.29
C LEU A 31 5.18 7.64 1.32
N LYS A 32 6.40 7.15 1.08
CA LYS A 32 6.63 5.99 0.22
C LYS A 32 7.48 4.96 0.95
N VAL A 33 7.11 3.70 0.79
CA VAL A 33 7.77 2.55 1.44
C VAL A 33 8.03 1.44 0.43
N HIS A 34 8.84 0.47 0.81
CA HIS A 34 9.18 -0.67 -0.04
C HIS A 34 8.60 -1.98 0.50
N ARG A 35 8.60 -2.15 1.82
CA ARG A 35 8.32 -3.42 2.48
C ARG A 35 6.91 -3.49 3.05
N ASP A 36 6.40 -4.70 3.19
CA ASP A 36 5.06 -5.00 3.69
C ASP A 36 4.94 -4.53 5.14
N GLU A 37 5.97 -4.75 5.96
CA GLU A 37 5.98 -4.35 7.37
C GLU A 37 5.83 -2.84 7.50
N GLU A 38 6.48 -2.06 6.62
CA GLU A 38 6.37 -0.59 6.62
C GLU A 38 4.96 -0.11 6.26
N ILE A 39 4.24 -0.86 5.41
CA ILE A 39 2.84 -0.57 5.06
C ILE A 39 1.93 -0.87 6.27
N ILE A 40 2.14 -2.03 6.91
CA ILE A 40 1.36 -2.45 8.07
C ILE A 40 1.59 -1.51 9.26
N ASP A 41 2.85 -1.20 9.60
CA ASP A 41 3.21 -0.29 10.68
C ASP A 41 2.53 1.09 10.50
N PHE A 42 2.58 1.63 9.27
CA PHE A 42 1.91 2.90 8.96
C PHE A 42 0.40 2.82 9.18
N ILE A 43 -0.26 1.74 8.77
CA ILE A 43 -1.71 1.57 8.94
C ILE A 43 -2.06 1.38 10.43
N GLU A 44 -1.34 0.54 11.15
CA GLU A 44 -1.59 0.24 12.56
C GLU A 44 -1.40 1.48 13.45
N GLU A 45 -0.33 2.25 13.23
CA GLU A 45 -0.05 3.49 13.97
C GLU A 45 -1.17 4.54 13.81
N ARG A 46 -1.84 4.60 12.65
CA ARG A 46 -2.95 5.55 12.42
C ARG A 46 -4.32 4.98 12.79
N SER A 47 -4.48 3.66 12.85
CA SER A 47 -5.74 2.97 13.15
C SER A 47 -6.94 3.56 12.36
N PRO A 48 -6.87 3.61 11.02
CA PRO A 48 -7.92 4.20 10.20
C PRO A 48 -9.21 3.39 10.24
N SER A 49 -10.33 4.03 9.92
CA SER A 49 -11.62 3.36 9.80
C SER A 49 -11.75 2.55 8.51
N ILE A 50 -10.97 2.90 7.48
CA ILE A 50 -10.95 2.21 6.19
C ILE A 50 -9.56 2.30 5.57
N VAL A 51 -9.16 1.23 4.89
CA VAL A 51 -7.97 1.20 4.04
C VAL A 51 -8.43 0.93 2.60
N ALA A 52 -8.15 1.86 1.70
CA ALA A 52 -8.36 1.72 0.27
C ALA A 52 -7.05 1.27 -0.37
N ILE A 53 -7.07 0.16 -1.11
CA ILE A 53 -5.89 -0.41 -1.76
C ILE A 53 -6.10 -0.38 -3.27
N ASP A 54 -5.24 0.36 -3.97
CA ASP A 54 -5.06 0.26 -5.42
C ASP A 54 -3.94 -0.74 -5.67
N ALA A 55 -4.30 -1.92 -6.18
CA ALA A 55 -3.37 -3.02 -6.43
C ALA A 55 -3.26 -3.29 -7.94
N PRO A 56 -2.10 -3.74 -8.43
CA PRO A 56 -1.89 -3.99 -9.84
C PRO A 56 -2.81 -5.12 -10.32
N LEU A 57 -3.73 -4.81 -11.24
CA LEU A 57 -4.68 -5.78 -11.79
C LEU A 57 -4.07 -6.69 -12.87
N THR A 58 -2.79 -6.53 -13.22
CA THR A 58 -2.15 -7.22 -14.34
C THR A 58 -1.33 -8.42 -13.84
N PRO A 59 -1.56 -9.64 -14.36
CA PRO A 59 -0.76 -10.81 -14.01
C PRO A 59 0.72 -10.62 -14.34
N PRO A 60 1.64 -11.27 -13.61
CA PRO A 60 3.07 -11.23 -13.90
C PRO A 60 3.33 -11.70 -15.33
N ARG A 61 4.23 -11.01 -16.04
CA ARG A 61 4.85 -11.60 -17.22
C ARG A 61 5.67 -12.82 -16.79
N GLU A 62 5.79 -13.82 -17.66
CA GLU A 62 6.59 -15.03 -17.39
C GLU A 62 7.98 -14.66 -16.81
N GLY A 63 8.33 -15.28 -15.68
CA GLY A 63 9.58 -15.04 -14.97
C GLY A 63 9.57 -13.91 -13.93
N TYR A 64 8.55 -13.03 -13.91
CA TYR A 64 8.50 -11.90 -12.97
C TYR A 64 7.72 -12.20 -11.68
N ALA A 65 6.90 -13.25 -11.63
CA ALA A 65 6.10 -13.63 -10.46
C ALA A 65 6.95 -13.77 -9.18
N LYS A 66 8.17 -14.31 -9.28
CA LYS A 66 9.09 -14.46 -8.14
C LYS A 66 9.54 -13.13 -7.52
N SER A 67 9.52 -12.05 -8.31
CA SER A 67 9.90 -10.72 -7.86
C SER A 67 8.73 -9.90 -7.31
N MET A 68 7.51 -10.45 -7.40
CA MET A 68 6.29 -9.79 -6.97
C MET A 68 5.90 -10.15 -5.53
N ARG A 69 5.12 -9.26 -4.91
CA ARG A 69 4.41 -9.51 -3.65
C ARG A 69 3.50 -10.71 -3.83
N GLU A 70 3.27 -11.46 -2.76
CA GLU A 70 2.53 -12.72 -2.81
C GLU A 70 1.11 -12.56 -3.38
N CYS A 71 0.42 -11.47 -3.01
CA CYS A 71 -0.92 -11.16 -3.51
C CYS A 71 -1.00 -10.96 -5.04
N ASP A 72 0.14 -10.69 -5.69
CA ASP A 72 0.21 -10.37 -7.12
C ASP A 72 0.86 -11.48 -7.97
N ARG A 73 1.14 -12.66 -7.40
CA ARG A 73 1.87 -13.76 -8.09
C ARG A 73 1.03 -14.65 -9.02
N VAL A 74 -0.27 -14.35 -9.22
CA VAL A 74 -1.30 -15.18 -9.90
C VAL A 74 -0.80 -16.34 -10.77
#